data_AF-A0A9X2JUC3-F1
#
_entry.id   AF-A0A9X2JUC3-F1
#
_cell.length_a   1.000
_cell.length_b   1.000
_cell.length_c   1.000
_cell.angle_alpha   90.00
_cell.angle_beta   90.00
_cell.angle_gamma   90.00
#
_symmetry.space_group_name_H-M   'P 1'
#
loop_
_entity.id
_entity.type
_entity.pdbx_description
1 polymer ?
#
loop_
_entity_poly.entity_id
_entity_poly.type
_entity_poly.pdbx_seq_one_letter_code
_entity_poly.pdbx_strand_id
1 'polypeptide(L)'
;MGTSKVGDEIGAVGHAVTRLIDRWGSLAGIVLVADAKHTQHRLVDQVSGAGGWWVLPVKENQPGIHTRVTALPWSDLTAAAVERGTGHGRRETRTIRVIQAPDHVDLGLAGAIQVIRIGRHILRKKNLTAEPAWTRETAYFLTNLPAHLADPAFLARIVRSHWRIENQLHCVRDTAYDEDRHTARTSNGPVNLACLRNTAISRHRLTGASNIRKRLRACARHAHRALHALTTRQVQDQL
;
A
#
# COMPACT_ATOMS: atom_id res chain seq x y z
N MET A 1 27.00 -16.62 11.15
CA MET A 1 25.91 -17.51 10.70
C MET A 1 24.71 -16.64 10.34
N GLY A 2 24.62 -16.24 9.08
CA GLY A 2 23.64 -15.26 8.59
C GLY A 2 22.29 -15.92 8.31
N THR A 3 21.22 -15.41 8.89
CA THR A 3 19.87 -15.96 8.74
C THR A 3 19.18 -15.37 7.52
N SER A 4 18.73 -16.27 6.66
CA SER A 4 17.89 -16.08 5.48
C SER A 4 16.51 -15.51 5.86
N LYS A 5 16.41 -14.21 6.11
CA LYS A 5 15.13 -13.55 6.41
C LYS A 5 14.33 -13.12 5.18
N VAL A 6 14.95 -13.01 4.01
CA VAL A 6 14.31 -12.45 2.81
C VAL A 6 13.34 -13.43 2.14
N GLY A 7 13.53 -14.75 2.32
CA GLY A 7 12.69 -15.78 1.68
C GLY A 7 11.31 -15.98 2.30
N ASP A 8 11.19 -15.80 3.62
CA ASP A 8 9.95 -16.13 4.37
C ASP A 8 8.83 -15.10 4.12
N GLU A 9 9.19 -13.82 4.06
CA GLU A 9 8.23 -12.71 3.84
C GLU A 9 7.66 -12.72 2.41
N ILE A 10 8.49 -13.01 1.40
CA ILE A 10 8.05 -13.11 0.00
C ILE A 10 7.12 -14.33 -0.17
N GLY A 11 7.47 -15.46 0.45
CA GLY A 11 6.63 -16.66 0.45
C GLY A 11 5.29 -16.44 1.13
N ALA A 12 5.24 -15.67 2.22
CA ALA A 12 4.02 -15.42 2.97
C ALA A 12 2.92 -14.72 2.15
N VAL A 13 3.29 -13.75 1.29
CA VAL A 13 2.31 -13.08 0.40
C VAL A 13 1.78 -14.05 -0.66
N GLY A 14 2.66 -14.85 -1.27
CA GLY A 14 2.24 -15.90 -2.21
C GLY A 14 1.26 -16.89 -1.58
N HIS A 15 1.56 -17.38 -0.37
CA HIS A 15 0.67 -18.27 0.39
C HIS A 15 -0.66 -17.61 0.77
N ALA A 16 -0.67 -16.30 1.07
CA ALA A 16 -1.90 -15.58 1.32
C ALA A 16 -2.77 -15.52 0.06
N VAL A 17 -2.18 -15.23 -1.10
CA VAL A 17 -2.89 -15.25 -2.39
C VAL A 17 -3.42 -16.65 -2.70
N THR A 18 -2.64 -17.70 -2.48
CA THR A 18 -3.09 -19.10 -2.67
C THR A 18 -4.34 -19.38 -1.84
N ARG A 19 -4.33 -19.04 -0.55
CA ARG A 19 -5.49 -19.24 0.32
C ARG A 19 -6.73 -18.47 -0.11
N LEU A 20 -6.56 -17.29 -0.71
CA LEU A 20 -7.68 -16.54 -1.27
C LEU A 20 -8.25 -17.23 -2.51
N ILE A 21 -7.38 -17.72 -3.40
CA ILE A 21 -7.79 -18.49 -4.58
C ILE A 21 -8.51 -19.77 -4.15
N ASP A 22 -7.96 -20.54 -3.21
CA ASP A 22 -8.59 -21.77 -2.71
C ASP A 22 -9.97 -21.51 -2.11
N ARG A 23 -10.15 -20.34 -1.48
CA ARG A 23 -11.41 -19.97 -0.81
C ARG A 23 -12.44 -19.38 -1.77
N TRP A 24 -12.02 -18.60 -2.76
CA TRP A 24 -12.92 -17.84 -3.63
C TRP A 24 -13.02 -18.42 -5.05
N GLY A 25 -12.18 -19.37 -5.41
CA GLY A 25 -12.09 -20.00 -6.73
C GLY A 25 -11.44 -19.11 -7.80
N SER A 26 -11.57 -17.79 -7.68
CA SER A 26 -10.94 -16.83 -8.59
C SER A 26 -10.63 -15.50 -7.87
N LEU A 27 -9.81 -14.68 -8.52
CA LEU A 27 -9.53 -13.29 -8.13
C LEU A 27 -10.17 -12.28 -9.10
N ALA A 28 -11.16 -12.69 -9.88
CA ALA A 28 -11.86 -11.81 -10.82
C ALA A 28 -12.44 -10.59 -10.09
N GLY A 29 -12.17 -9.40 -10.62
CA GLY A 29 -12.59 -8.12 -10.02
C GLY A 29 -11.74 -7.68 -8.83
N ILE A 30 -10.71 -8.42 -8.43
CA ILE A 30 -9.78 -8.05 -7.36
C ILE A 30 -8.53 -7.41 -7.94
N VAL A 31 -8.11 -6.27 -7.37
CA VAL A 31 -6.83 -5.64 -7.67
C VAL A 31 -5.88 -5.84 -6.49
N LEU A 32 -4.82 -6.63 -6.71
CA LEU A 32 -3.75 -6.79 -5.74
C LEU A 32 -2.82 -5.57 -5.74
N VAL A 33 -2.53 -5.05 -4.55
CA VAL A 33 -1.46 -4.08 -4.32
C VAL A 33 -0.53 -4.64 -3.24
N ALA A 34 0.78 -4.46 -3.43
CA ALA A 34 1.79 -4.90 -2.48
C ALA A 34 3.00 -3.96 -2.51
N ASP A 35 3.88 -4.06 -1.51
CA ASP A 35 5.14 -3.29 -1.51
C ASP A 35 6.12 -3.81 -2.58
N ALA A 36 7.11 -2.99 -2.93
CA ALA A 36 8.08 -3.25 -3.98
C ALA A 36 8.87 -4.54 -3.78
N LYS A 37 9.07 -4.99 -2.53
CA LYS A 37 9.69 -6.31 -2.26
C LYS A 37 8.91 -7.48 -2.85
N HIS A 38 7.58 -7.35 -2.97
CA HIS A 38 6.69 -8.37 -3.47
C HIS A 38 6.42 -8.26 -4.98
N THR A 39 7.01 -7.27 -5.65
CA THR A 39 7.01 -7.17 -7.11
C THR A 39 7.88 -8.30 -7.68
N GLN A 40 7.27 -9.48 -7.85
CA GLN A 40 7.91 -10.74 -8.21
C GLN A 40 7.13 -11.42 -9.34
N HIS A 41 7.84 -12.05 -10.29
CA HIS A 41 7.24 -12.78 -11.41
C HIS A 41 6.20 -13.81 -10.96
N ARG A 42 6.57 -14.68 -10.02
CA ARG A 42 5.68 -15.72 -9.49
C ARG A 42 4.37 -15.16 -8.93
N LEU A 43 4.41 -13.99 -8.28
CA LEU A 43 3.21 -13.38 -7.71
C LEU A 43 2.29 -12.85 -8.82
N VAL A 44 2.85 -12.17 -9.83
CA VAL A 44 2.04 -11.65 -10.95
C VAL A 44 1.43 -12.80 -11.77
N ASP A 45 2.17 -13.89 -11.98
CA ASP A 45 1.68 -15.07 -12.68
C ASP A 45 0.53 -15.73 -11.91
N GLN A 46 0.69 -15.89 -10.60
CA GLN A 46 -0.33 -16.48 -9.73
C GLN A 46 -1.62 -15.66 -9.72
N VAL A 47 -1.51 -14.33 -9.60
CA VAL A 47 -2.68 -13.43 -9.55
C VAL A 47 -3.37 -13.40 -10.90
N SER A 48 -2.60 -13.22 -11.98
CA SER A 48 -3.14 -13.13 -13.34
C SER A 48 -3.77 -14.46 -13.77
N GLY A 49 -3.16 -15.60 -13.42
CA GLY A 49 -3.69 -16.93 -13.70
C GLY A 49 -5.02 -17.22 -12.99
N ALA A 50 -5.29 -16.55 -11.86
CA ALA A 50 -6.58 -16.62 -11.18
C ALA A 50 -7.58 -15.54 -11.65
N GLY A 51 -7.28 -14.80 -12.73
CA GLY A 51 -8.14 -13.73 -13.26
C GLY A 51 -8.08 -12.41 -12.50
N GLY A 52 -7.08 -12.24 -11.62
CA GLY A 52 -6.89 -11.03 -10.84
C GLY A 52 -6.07 -9.96 -11.54
N TRP A 53 -6.25 -8.73 -11.08
CA TRP A 53 -5.47 -7.58 -11.50
C TRP A 53 -4.41 -7.25 -10.46
N TRP A 54 -3.36 -6.54 -10.84
CA TRP A 54 -2.33 -6.08 -9.91
C TRP A 54 -1.82 -4.69 -10.26
N VAL A 55 -1.47 -3.90 -9.24
CA VAL A 55 -0.77 -2.62 -9.38
C VAL A 55 0.41 -2.65 -8.41
N LEU A 56 1.63 -2.77 -8.94
CA LEU A 56 2.81 -3.05 -8.14
C LEU A 56 3.89 -1.98 -8.33
N PRO A 57 4.49 -1.48 -7.25
CA PRO A 57 5.58 -0.50 -7.33
C PRO A 57 6.85 -1.14 -7.86
N VAL A 58 7.58 -0.39 -8.68
CA VAL A 58 8.91 -0.73 -9.17
C VAL A 58 9.92 0.24 -8.55
N LYS A 59 10.93 -0.31 -7.89
CA LYS A 59 12.05 0.44 -7.30
C LYS A 59 13.38 -0.21 -7.75
N GLU A 60 14.48 0.28 -7.20
CA GLU A 60 15.84 -0.19 -7.48
C GLU A 60 16.07 -1.68 -7.14
N ASN A 61 15.19 -2.32 -6.36
CA ASN A 61 15.26 -3.76 -6.09
C ASN A 61 14.94 -4.62 -7.33
N GLN A 62 14.44 -4.02 -8.41
CA GLN A 62 14.25 -4.63 -9.73
C GLN A 62 14.98 -3.80 -10.80
N PRO A 63 16.32 -3.81 -10.84
CA PRO A 63 17.10 -2.79 -11.55
C PRO A 63 16.86 -2.77 -13.06
N GLY A 64 16.66 -3.93 -13.69
CA GLY A 64 16.34 -3.99 -15.13
C GLY A 64 14.98 -3.38 -15.48
N ILE A 65 13.96 -3.70 -14.68
CA ILE A 65 12.60 -3.14 -14.83
C ILE A 65 12.63 -1.64 -14.54
N HIS A 66 13.26 -1.23 -13.45
CA HIS A 66 13.37 0.16 -13.03
C HIS A 66 14.05 1.03 -14.10
N THR A 67 15.16 0.56 -14.67
CA THR A 67 15.86 1.25 -15.76
C THR A 67 14.94 1.45 -16.96
N ARG A 68 14.21 0.41 -17.39
CA ARG A 68 13.26 0.51 -18.51
C ARG A 68 12.14 1.52 -18.24
N VAL A 69 11.49 1.46 -17.08
CA VAL A 69 10.36 2.35 -16.78
C VAL A 69 10.78 3.81 -16.58
N THR A 70 11.99 4.05 -16.07
CA THR A 70 12.51 5.42 -15.88
C THR A 70 12.91 6.07 -17.20
N ALA A 71 13.37 5.29 -18.18
CA ALA A 71 13.82 5.74 -19.50
C ALA A 71 12.67 6.12 -20.46
N LEU A 72 11.41 5.81 -20.11
CA LEU A 72 10.26 6.19 -20.94
C LEU A 72 10.12 7.72 -21.10
N PRO A 73 9.49 8.21 -22.19
CA PRO A 73 9.43 9.64 -22.53
C PRO A 73 8.44 10.42 -21.64
N TRP A 74 8.73 10.51 -20.35
CA TRP A 74 7.84 11.15 -19.38
C TRP A 74 7.79 12.68 -19.48
N SER A 75 8.79 13.30 -20.10
CA SER A 75 8.85 14.74 -20.35
C SER A 75 7.74 15.20 -21.29
N ASP A 76 7.38 14.34 -22.24
CA ASP A 76 6.49 14.68 -23.35
C ASP A 76 5.02 14.48 -22.97
N LEU A 77 4.78 13.89 -21.80
CA LEU A 77 3.46 13.61 -21.27
C LEU A 77 2.99 14.69 -20.31
N THR A 78 1.80 15.19 -20.58
CA THR A 78 1.06 16.00 -19.60
C THR A 78 0.55 15.11 -18.47
N ALA A 79 0.44 15.65 -17.25
CA ALA A 79 -0.15 14.92 -16.14
C ALA A 79 -1.60 14.58 -16.46
N ALA A 80 -1.94 13.29 -16.42
CA ALA A 80 -3.29 12.81 -16.69
C ALA A 80 -4.27 13.15 -15.56
N ALA A 81 -3.78 13.27 -14.32
CA ALA A 81 -4.52 13.89 -13.23
C ALA A 81 -3.57 14.58 -12.25
N VAL A 82 -4.08 15.61 -11.57
CA VAL A 82 -3.35 16.38 -10.55
C VAL A 82 -4.22 16.51 -9.30
N GLU A 83 -3.67 16.12 -8.16
CA GLU A 83 -4.31 16.27 -6.86
C GLU A 83 -3.50 17.22 -5.99
N ARG A 84 -4.16 18.17 -5.32
CA ARG A 84 -3.52 19.11 -4.40
C ARG A 84 -4.15 18.97 -3.02
N GLY A 85 -3.31 19.03 -1.99
CA GLY A 85 -3.75 18.95 -0.60
C GLY A 85 -2.92 19.83 0.31
N THR A 86 -3.55 20.27 1.40
CA THR A 86 -2.91 20.99 2.49
C THR A 86 -3.26 20.30 3.80
N GLY A 87 -2.27 20.12 4.68
CA GLY A 87 -2.51 19.48 5.98
C GLY A 87 -1.22 19.25 6.76
N HIS A 88 -1.31 19.29 8.09
CA HIS A 88 -0.19 19.08 9.01
C HIS A 88 1.04 19.94 8.68
N GLY A 89 0.82 21.20 8.27
CA GLY A 89 1.89 22.14 7.90
C GLY A 89 2.57 21.84 6.56
N ARG A 90 1.98 20.96 5.73
CA ARG A 90 2.51 20.57 4.41
C ARG A 90 1.54 20.98 3.31
N ARG A 91 2.07 21.50 2.21
CA ARG A 91 1.35 21.61 0.94
C ARG A 91 1.87 20.54 0.01
N GLU A 92 0.98 19.80 -0.61
CA GLU A 92 1.33 18.62 -1.38
C GLU A 92 0.60 18.62 -2.71
N THR A 93 1.36 18.41 -3.79
CA THR A 93 0.84 18.20 -5.14
C THR A 93 1.26 16.82 -5.60
N ARG A 94 0.31 16.00 -6.03
CA ARG A 94 0.55 14.73 -6.69
C ARG A 94 0.11 14.80 -8.14
N THR A 95 0.94 14.28 -9.03
CA THR A 95 0.65 14.16 -10.45
C THR A 95 0.75 12.70 -10.86
N ILE A 96 -0.22 12.20 -11.62
CA ILE A 96 -0.10 10.91 -12.28
C ILE A 96 0.14 11.10 -13.78
N ARG A 97 1.06 10.31 -14.32
CA ARG A 97 1.22 10.08 -15.74
C ARG A 97 1.12 8.57 -15.99
N VAL A 98 0.51 8.19 -17.11
CA VAL A 98 0.33 6.79 -17.48
C VAL A 98 0.74 6.63 -18.94
N ILE A 99 1.50 5.58 -19.22
CA ILE A 99 1.90 5.16 -20.56
C ILE A 99 1.31 3.78 -20.78
N GLN A 100 0.61 3.58 -21.90
CA GLN A 100 0.26 2.24 -22.36
C GLN A 100 1.52 1.57 -22.87
N ALA A 101 1.80 0.36 -22.39
CA ALA A 101 2.89 -0.45 -22.90
C ALA A 101 2.44 -1.07 -24.22
N PRO A 102 3.14 -0.86 -25.34
CA PRO A 102 2.85 -1.61 -26.55
C PRO A 102 3.07 -3.11 -26.32
N ASP A 103 2.27 -3.95 -26.96
CA ASP A 103 2.31 -5.41 -26.78
C ASP A 103 3.68 -6.05 -27.03
N HIS A 104 4.54 -5.39 -27.80
CA HIS A 104 5.90 -5.84 -28.14
C HIS A 104 6.99 -5.37 -27.17
N VAL A 105 6.66 -4.56 -26.16
CA VAL A 105 7.63 -4.04 -25.19
C VAL A 105 7.63 -4.91 -23.94
N ASP A 106 8.71 -5.66 -23.74
CA ASP A 106 8.92 -6.36 -22.47
C ASP A 106 9.31 -5.37 -21.36
N LEU A 107 8.35 -5.08 -20.49
CA LEU A 107 8.58 -4.29 -19.29
C LEU A 107 9.33 -5.07 -18.20
N GLY A 108 9.38 -6.40 -18.30
CA GLY A 108 9.99 -7.33 -17.35
C GLY A 108 9.05 -7.82 -16.27
N LEU A 109 7.74 -7.64 -16.41
CA LEU A 109 6.72 -8.38 -15.67
C LEU A 109 5.69 -8.87 -16.68
N ALA A 110 5.40 -10.17 -16.65
CA ALA A 110 4.44 -10.78 -17.56
C ALA A 110 3.06 -10.11 -17.41
N GLY A 111 2.45 -9.78 -18.55
CA GLY A 111 1.13 -9.15 -18.62
C GLY A 111 1.08 -7.68 -18.18
N ALA A 112 2.23 -7.00 -17.96
CA ALA A 112 2.25 -5.58 -17.71
C ALA A 112 1.81 -4.81 -18.98
N ILE A 113 0.72 -4.05 -18.90
CA ILE A 113 0.16 -3.30 -20.04
C ILE A 113 0.11 -1.79 -19.82
N GLN A 114 0.30 -1.32 -18.58
CA GLN A 114 0.46 0.11 -18.30
C GLN A 114 1.64 0.38 -17.37
N VAL A 115 2.35 1.48 -17.62
CA VAL A 115 3.37 2.05 -16.73
C VAL A 115 2.85 3.34 -16.14
N ILE A 116 2.94 3.45 -14.82
CA ILE A 116 2.42 4.60 -14.06
C ILE A 116 3.60 5.32 -13.42
N ARG A 117 3.65 6.64 -13.56
CA ARG A 117 4.56 7.52 -12.84
C ARG A 117 3.77 8.45 -11.93
N ILE A 118 4.03 8.35 -10.62
CA ILE A 118 3.55 9.30 -9.63
C ILE A 118 4.65 10.28 -9.29
N GLY A 119 4.41 11.55 -9.59
CA GLY A 119 5.20 12.67 -9.10
C GLY A 119 4.57 13.24 -7.83
N ARG A 120 5.39 13.51 -6.81
CA ARG A 120 4.93 14.09 -5.55
C ARG A 120 5.82 15.27 -5.19
N HIS A 121 5.23 16.46 -5.10
CA HIS A 121 5.91 17.69 -4.71
C HIS A 121 5.35 18.14 -3.37
N ILE A 122 6.23 18.29 -2.38
CA ILE A 122 5.86 18.62 -1.00
C ILE A 122 6.59 19.89 -0.61
N LEU A 123 5.85 20.90 -0.18
CA LEU A 123 6.38 22.05 0.51
C LEU A 123 6.14 21.88 2.01
N ARG A 124 7.22 21.92 2.80
CA ARG A 124 7.13 21.86 4.27
C ARG A 124 8.27 22.63 4.92
N LYS A 125 8.04 23.10 6.15
CA LYS A 125 9.11 23.57 7.03
C LYS A 125 9.74 22.38 7.78
N LYS A 126 11.06 22.40 7.97
CA LYS A 126 11.77 21.38 8.75
C LYS A 126 11.57 21.59 10.26
N ASN A 127 11.50 22.85 10.69
CA ASN A 127 11.24 23.30 12.06
C ASN A 127 10.62 24.71 12.01
N LEU A 128 10.30 25.29 13.17
CA LEU A 128 9.61 26.59 13.27
C LEU A 128 10.40 27.75 12.63
N THR A 129 11.72 27.69 12.67
CA THR A 129 12.62 28.76 12.23
C THR A 129 13.14 28.59 10.80
N ALA A 130 12.98 27.41 10.20
CA ALA A 130 13.42 27.17 8.82
C ALA A 130 12.41 27.70 7.80
N GLU A 131 12.95 28.15 6.67
CA GLU A 131 12.16 28.46 5.50
C GLU A 131 11.52 27.19 4.89
N PRO A 132 10.34 27.30 4.27
CA PRO A 132 9.72 26.18 3.58
C PRO A 132 10.60 25.69 2.42
N ALA A 133 10.85 24.38 2.37
CA ALA A 133 11.62 23.77 1.28
C ALA A 133 10.74 22.81 0.47
N TRP A 134 10.94 22.82 -0.84
CA TRP A 134 10.34 21.84 -1.74
C TRP A 134 11.11 20.52 -1.70
N THR A 135 10.37 19.41 -1.64
CA THR A 135 10.89 18.06 -1.85
C THR A 135 10.13 17.42 -2.99
N ARG A 136 10.85 16.71 -3.87
CA ARG A 136 10.28 15.98 -5.00
C ARG A 136 10.57 14.49 -4.85
N GLU A 137 9.52 13.70 -4.89
CA GLU A 137 9.59 12.23 -4.92
C GLU A 137 8.95 11.76 -6.23
N THR A 138 9.51 10.71 -6.83
CA THR A 138 8.93 10.02 -7.98
C THR A 138 8.81 8.54 -7.64
N ALA A 139 7.67 7.94 -7.94
CA ALA A 139 7.45 6.51 -7.81
C ALA A 139 6.89 5.94 -9.13
N TYR A 140 7.30 4.72 -9.45
CA TYR A 140 6.87 3.99 -10.65
C TYR A 140 6.07 2.77 -10.26
N PHE A 141 5.03 2.45 -11.04
CA PHE A 141 4.22 1.26 -10.88
C PHE A 141 3.97 0.61 -12.23
N LEU A 142 3.79 -0.71 -12.22
CA LEU A 142 3.33 -1.50 -13.35
C LEU A 142 1.96 -2.08 -13.03
N THR A 143 1.16 -2.36 -14.06
CA THR A 143 -0.14 -3.03 -13.91
C THR A 143 -0.55 -3.83 -15.14
N ASN A 144 -1.25 -4.95 -14.92
CA ASN A 144 -1.99 -5.69 -15.95
C ASN A 144 -3.45 -5.21 -16.11
N LEU A 145 -3.88 -4.21 -15.34
CA LEU A 145 -5.23 -3.66 -15.39
C LEU A 145 -5.35 -2.77 -16.64
N PRO A 146 -6.32 -2.99 -17.54
CA PRO A 146 -6.39 -2.25 -18.80
C PRO A 146 -7.00 -0.86 -18.64
N ALA A 147 -6.63 0.08 -19.53
CA ALA A 147 -7.04 1.48 -19.44
C ALA A 147 -8.57 1.70 -19.46
N HIS A 148 -9.32 0.82 -20.14
CA HIS A 148 -10.78 0.90 -20.17
C HIS A 148 -11.44 0.51 -18.84
N LEU A 149 -10.75 -0.25 -17.99
CA LEU A 149 -11.21 -0.58 -16.63
C LEU A 149 -10.62 0.38 -15.58
N ALA A 150 -9.49 1.00 -15.88
CA ALA A 150 -8.80 1.88 -14.96
C ALA A 150 -8.19 3.08 -15.65
N ASP A 151 -8.95 4.18 -15.60
CA ASP A 151 -8.45 5.49 -15.96
C ASP A 151 -7.31 5.94 -15.01
N PRO A 152 -6.53 6.96 -15.40
CA PRO A 152 -5.46 7.49 -14.56
C PRO A 152 -5.93 7.97 -13.18
N ALA A 153 -7.13 8.52 -13.04
CA ALA A 153 -7.63 8.97 -11.75
C ALA A 153 -7.88 7.78 -10.80
N PHE A 154 -8.41 6.67 -11.32
CA PHE A 154 -8.60 5.44 -10.55
C PHE A 154 -7.28 4.80 -10.15
N LEU A 155 -6.32 4.71 -11.08
CA LEU A 155 -4.97 4.23 -10.76
C LEU A 155 -4.31 5.08 -9.66
N ALA A 156 -4.48 6.41 -9.69
CA ALA A 156 -4.01 7.30 -8.63
C ALA A 156 -4.66 6.99 -7.27
N ARG A 157 -5.96 6.67 -7.24
CA ARG A 157 -6.66 6.24 -6.01
C ARG A 157 -6.13 4.91 -5.48
N ILE A 158 -5.85 3.94 -6.36
CA ILE A 158 -5.27 2.64 -5.99
C ILE A 158 -3.90 2.85 -5.34
N VAL A 159 -3.01 3.59 -6.02
CA VAL A 159 -1.65 3.88 -5.51
C VAL A 159 -1.71 4.65 -4.18
N ARG A 160 -2.60 5.62 -4.05
CA ARG A 160 -2.80 6.34 -2.79
C ARG A 160 -3.26 5.42 -1.66
N SER A 161 -4.16 4.48 -1.97
CA SER A 161 -4.67 3.50 -1.01
C SER A 161 -3.57 2.53 -0.56
N HIS A 162 -2.67 2.14 -1.46
CA HIS A 162 -1.48 1.38 -1.11
C HIS A 162 -0.61 2.13 -0.06
N TRP A 163 -0.34 3.42 -0.25
CA TRP A 163 0.40 4.22 0.76
C TRP A 163 -0.37 4.45 2.06
N ARG A 164 -1.70 4.34 2.05
CA ARG A 164 -2.48 4.37 3.29
C ARG A 164 -2.20 3.14 4.14
N ILE A 165 -1.82 1.99 3.58
CA ILE A 165 -1.46 0.81 4.38
C ILE A 165 -0.26 1.13 5.27
N GLU A 166 0.78 1.75 4.71
CA GLU A 166 1.96 2.19 5.47
C GLU A 166 1.61 3.21 6.57
N ASN A 167 0.88 4.26 6.20
CA ASN A 167 0.58 5.33 7.15
C ASN A 167 -0.48 4.96 8.19
N GLN A 168 -1.46 4.14 7.81
CA GLN A 168 -2.61 3.84 8.65
C GLN A 168 -2.45 2.51 9.38
N LEU A 169 -1.70 1.53 8.88
CA LEU A 169 -1.47 0.29 9.62
C LEU A 169 -0.11 0.31 10.30
N HIS A 170 0.98 0.35 9.53
CA HIS A 170 2.35 0.19 10.05
C HIS A 170 2.70 1.30 11.05
N CYS A 171 2.59 2.58 10.67
CA CYS A 171 2.88 3.68 11.59
C CYS A 171 2.01 3.66 12.86
N VAL A 172 0.74 3.23 12.78
CA VAL A 172 -0.11 3.11 13.97
C VAL A 172 0.36 1.96 14.87
N ARG A 173 0.79 0.85 14.28
CA ARG A 173 1.30 -0.31 15.00
C ARG A 173 2.60 0.05 15.73
N ASP A 174 3.53 0.70 15.03
CA ASP A 174 4.83 1.05 15.58
C ASP A 174 4.70 2.15 16.64
N THR A 175 3.93 3.19 16.37
CA THR A 175 3.87 4.34 17.28
C THR A 175 2.82 4.16 18.38
N ALA A 176 1.61 3.69 18.06
CA ALA A 176 0.49 3.65 19.01
C ALA A 176 0.46 2.35 19.83
N TYR A 177 0.94 1.24 19.26
CA TYR A 177 1.08 -0.06 19.95
C TYR A 177 2.53 -0.39 20.34
N ASP A 178 3.47 0.53 20.06
CA ASP A 178 4.88 0.43 20.46
C ASP A 178 5.51 -0.90 20.01
N GLU A 179 5.14 -1.35 18.81
CA GLU A 179 5.51 -2.68 18.30
C GLU A 179 7.03 -2.87 18.25
N ASP A 180 7.78 -1.85 17.82
CA ASP A 180 9.24 -1.90 17.73
C ASP A 180 9.93 -2.14 19.07
N ARG A 181 9.29 -1.76 20.19
CA ARG A 181 9.83 -1.98 21.54
C ARG A 181 9.44 -3.33 22.13
N HIS A 182 8.55 -4.07 21.49
CA HIS A 182 8.06 -5.33 22.01
C HIS A 182 9.10 -6.45 21.84
N THR A 183 9.35 -7.22 22.90
CA THR A 183 10.44 -8.21 22.95
C THR A 183 10.02 -9.65 22.70
N ALA A 184 8.73 -9.92 22.44
CA ALA A 184 8.26 -11.25 22.07
C ALA A 184 8.96 -11.75 20.81
N ARG A 185 9.74 -12.82 20.95
CA ARG A 185 10.55 -13.43 19.88
C ARG A 185 10.38 -14.95 19.79
N THR A 186 9.58 -15.55 20.67
CA THR A 186 9.46 -17.00 20.79
C THR A 186 8.27 -17.52 20.00
N SER A 187 8.49 -18.56 19.19
CA SER A 187 7.44 -19.28 18.45
C SER A 187 6.48 -18.33 17.72
N ASN A 188 5.18 -18.56 17.81
CA ASN A 188 4.14 -17.75 17.17
C ASN A 188 3.86 -16.40 17.87
N GLY A 189 4.63 -16.03 18.91
CA GLY A 189 4.44 -14.79 19.66
C GLY A 189 4.37 -13.53 18.79
N PRO A 190 5.35 -13.27 17.90
CA PRO A 190 5.32 -12.11 17.01
C PRO A 190 4.08 -12.08 16.10
N VAL A 191 3.75 -13.22 15.49
CA VAL A 191 2.61 -13.35 14.56
C VAL A 191 1.28 -13.13 15.29
N ASN A 192 1.10 -13.76 16.45
CA ASN A 192 -0.11 -13.63 17.26
C ASN A 192 -0.33 -12.17 17.69
N LEU A 193 0.73 -11.47 18.13
CA LEU A 193 0.63 -10.07 18.52
C LEU A 193 0.32 -9.16 17.32
N ALA A 194 0.93 -9.41 16.16
CA ALA A 194 0.61 -8.69 14.93
C ALA A 194 -0.88 -8.88 14.55
N CYS A 195 -1.39 -10.12 14.62
CA CYS A 195 -2.81 -10.41 14.38
C CYS A 195 -3.73 -9.67 15.36
N LEU A 196 -3.45 -9.72 16.66
CA LEU A 196 -4.26 -9.03 17.68
C LEU A 196 -4.27 -7.51 17.48
N ARG A 197 -3.10 -6.91 17.23
CA ARG A 197 -2.98 -5.47 16.94
C ARG A 197 -3.75 -5.09 15.69
N ASN A 198 -3.62 -5.86 14.61
CA ASN A 198 -4.35 -5.63 13.36
C ASN A 198 -5.87 -5.71 13.60
N THR A 199 -6.34 -6.71 14.33
CA THR A 199 -7.76 -6.84 14.70
C THR A 199 -8.24 -5.63 15.50
N ALA A 200 -7.48 -5.19 16.50
CA ALA A 200 -7.84 -4.04 17.32
C ALA A 200 -7.88 -2.73 16.51
N ILE A 201 -6.88 -2.50 15.65
CA ILE A 201 -6.85 -1.34 14.73
C ILE A 201 -8.07 -1.34 13.81
N SER A 202 -8.32 -2.47 13.13
CA SER A 202 -9.46 -2.64 12.24
C SER A 202 -10.77 -2.38 12.97
N ARG A 203 -10.94 -2.94 14.17
CA ARG A 203 -12.16 -2.76 14.96
C ARG A 203 -12.37 -1.32 15.40
N HIS A 204 -11.32 -0.63 15.82
CA HIS A 204 -11.41 0.80 16.15
C HIS A 204 -11.80 1.64 14.94
N ARG A 205 -11.27 1.32 13.75
CA ARG A 205 -11.65 2.02 12.51
C ARG A 205 -13.10 1.80 12.11
N LEU A 206 -13.55 0.54 12.17
CA LEU A 206 -14.94 0.19 11.90
C LEU A 206 -15.88 0.97 12.83
N THR A 207 -15.52 1.09 14.11
CA THR A 207 -16.26 1.92 15.09
C THR A 207 -15.96 3.43 15.02
N GLY A 208 -15.55 3.93 13.84
CA GLY A 208 -15.41 5.35 13.52
C GLY A 208 -14.19 6.07 14.09
N ALA A 209 -13.19 5.37 14.63
CA ALA A 209 -12.01 6.03 15.19
C ALA A 209 -11.06 6.55 14.09
N SER A 210 -11.01 7.87 13.91
CA SER A 210 -10.05 8.55 13.04
C SER A 210 -8.64 8.65 13.66
N ASN A 211 -8.53 8.66 15.00
CA ASN A 211 -7.26 8.69 15.73
C ASN A 211 -7.16 7.53 16.72
N ILE A 212 -6.36 6.52 16.36
CA ILE A 212 -6.20 5.29 17.13
C ILE A 212 -5.53 5.54 18.48
N ARG A 213 -4.50 6.39 18.57
CA ARG A 213 -3.84 6.71 19.85
C ARG A 213 -4.79 7.37 20.84
N LYS A 214 -5.68 8.26 20.38
CA LYS A 214 -6.74 8.85 21.22
C LYS A 214 -7.71 7.77 21.71
N ARG A 215 -8.12 6.85 20.83
CA ARG A 215 -9.02 5.75 21.18
C ARG A 215 -8.38 4.78 22.19
N LEU A 216 -7.12 4.39 22.00
CA LEU A 216 -6.38 3.56 22.95
C LEU A 216 -6.30 4.20 24.34
N ARG A 217 -6.00 5.50 24.44
CA ARG A 217 -6.01 6.22 25.73
C ARG A 217 -7.39 6.25 26.38
N ALA A 218 -8.46 6.36 25.59
CA ALA A 218 -9.82 6.31 26.11
C ALA A 218 -10.19 4.90 26.62
N CYS A 219 -9.76 3.84 25.94
CA CYS A 219 -9.96 2.45 26.35
C CYS A 219 -9.11 2.09 27.58
N ALA A 220 -7.87 2.58 27.68
CA ALA A 220 -7.00 2.35 28.84
C ALA A 220 -7.57 2.94 30.13
N ARG A 221 -8.25 4.09 30.04
CA ARG A 221 -8.95 4.73 31.18
C ARG A 221 -10.27 4.04 31.53
N HIS A 222 -10.88 3.35 30.56
CA HIS A 222 -12.21 2.77 30.68
C HIS A 222 -12.27 1.43 29.93
N ALA A 223 -11.85 0.35 30.59
CA ALA A 223 -11.73 -0.97 29.98
C ALA A 223 -13.05 -1.46 29.33
N HIS A 224 -14.21 -1.09 29.89
CA HIS A 224 -15.52 -1.41 29.32
C HIS A 224 -15.71 -0.87 27.89
N ARG A 225 -15.01 0.20 27.49
CA ARG A 225 -15.06 0.74 26.12
C ARG A 225 -14.35 -0.14 25.11
N ALA A 226 -13.32 -0.89 25.54
CA ALA A 226 -12.68 -1.89 24.68
C ALA A 226 -13.63 -3.08 24.46
N LEU A 227 -14.29 -3.55 25.53
CA LEU A 227 -15.30 -4.61 25.45
C LEU A 227 -16.49 -4.20 24.57
N HIS A 228 -17.03 -2.99 24.78
CA HIS A 228 -18.09 -2.43 23.95
C HIS A 228 -17.66 -2.33 22.48
N ALA A 229 -16.45 -1.84 22.20
CA ALA A 229 -15.94 -1.79 20.84
C ALA A 229 -15.82 -3.18 20.20
N LEU A 230 -15.59 -4.25 20.97
CA LEU A 230 -15.55 -5.63 20.47
C LEU A 230 -16.95 -6.21 20.25
N THR A 231 -17.92 -5.92 21.11
CA THR A 231 -19.26 -6.52 21.08
C THR A 231 -20.29 -5.77 20.23
N THR A 232 -20.04 -4.49 19.90
CA THR A 232 -21.00 -3.69 19.11
C THR A 232 -21.09 -4.19 17.66
N ARG A 233 -22.14 -4.91 17.28
CA ARG A 233 -22.41 -5.16 15.85
C ARG A 233 -22.63 -3.83 15.14
N GLN A 234 -21.89 -3.55 14.07
CA GLN A 234 -22.33 -2.54 13.13
C GLN A 234 -23.37 -3.17 12.22
N VAL A 235 -24.57 -2.59 12.23
CA VAL A 235 -25.46 -2.61 11.08
C VAL A 235 -24.85 -1.64 10.07
N GLN A 236 -24.45 -2.13 8.90
CA GLN A 236 -24.08 -1.29 7.78
C GLN A 236 -25.36 -0.78 7.13
N ASP A 237 -25.88 0.34 7.59
CA ASP A 237 -26.61 1.24 6.69
C ASP A 237 -25.57 2.20 6.14
N GLN A 238 -25.23 2.05 4.85
CA GLN A 238 -25.04 3.10 3.84
C GLN A 238 -24.65 2.40 2.52
N LEU A 239 -25.59 2.42 1.57
CA LEU A 239 -25.43 2.16 0.14
C LEU A 239 -24.53 3.23 -0.51
#